data_AF-S7X421-F1
#
_entry.id   AF-S7X421-F1
#
_cell.length_a   1.000
_cell.length_b   1.000
_cell.length_c   1.000
_cell.angle_alpha   90.00
_cell.angle_beta   90.00
_cell.angle_gamma   90.00
#
_symmetry.space_group_name_H-M   'P 1'
#
loop_
_entity.id
_entity.type
_entity.pdbx_description
1 polymer ?
#
loop_
_entity_poly.entity_id
_entity_poly.type
_entity_poly.pdbx_seq_one_letter_code
_entity_poly.pdbx_strand_id
1 'polypeptide(L)'
;MKILPNIKKYINGRLVTAIHNGHFSKNKYKANDFVDQLFIEVYDHIDEVKEAKDFYLWLFKKTDKLLEDIIVEEEFDDLFFKNIDDYSKPEWDAMEEKFSTDGGGDLLLIEELADSSYNHNDYTLNHVFIEDNEKDYIDKLDKELSKAEVKKHMQMVLHKLPIHMQTVFNLFTSHNFNTEEIAKIKSLTTKEVDKQIKNTRNRIRNSFLNRYLTTKT
;
A
#
# COMPACT_ATOMS: atom_id res chain seq x y z
N MET A 1 6.35 -21.42 32.44
CA MET A 1 5.67 -20.29 31.76
C MET A 1 4.98 -20.79 30.50
N LYS A 2 3.65 -20.63 30.37
CA LYS A 2 2.81 -21.16 29.26
C LYS A 2 2.14 -20.06 28.40
N ILE A 3 2.60 -18.82 28.51
CA ILE A 3 1.92 -17.64 27.93
C ILE A 3 2.03 -17.60 26.39
N LEU A 4 3.23 -17.78 25.84
CA LEU A 4 3.46 -17.80 24.38
C LEU A 4 2.60 -18.83 23.63
N PRO A 5 2.52 -20.10 24.08
CA PRO A 5 1.65 -21.10 23.45
C PRO A 5 0.18 -20.65 23.37
N ASN A 6 -0.33 -19.97 24.39
CA ASN A 6 -1.72 -19.49 24.43
C ASN A 6 -1.94 -18.33 23.46
N ILE A 7 -1.02 -17.37 23.42
CA ILE A 7 -1.07 -16.23 22.48
C ILE A 7 -0.99 -16.74 21.04
N LYS A 8 -0.05 -17.64 20.75
CA LYS A 8 0.09 -18.25 19.43
C LYS A 8 -1.15 -19.05 19.02
N LYS A 9 -1.81 -19.74 19.95
CA LYS A 9 -3.09 -20.42 19.69
C LYS A 9 -4.20 -19.42 19.37
N TYR A 10 -4.26 -18.30 20.09
CA TYR A 10 -5.23 -17.23 19.84
C TYR A 10 -5.03 -16.59 18.46
N ILE A 11 -3.79 -16.20 18.13
CA ILE A 11 -3.42 -15.65 16.81
C ILE A 11 -3.84 -16.61 15.69
N ASN A 12 -3.48 -17.89 15.79
CA ASN A 12 -3.87 -18.89 14.79
C ASN A 12 -5.39 -19.00 14.62
N GLY A 13 -6.15 -18.95 15.72
CA GLY A 13 -7.61 -18.97 15.66
C GLY A 13 -8.16 -17.79 14.84
N ARG A 14 -7.71 -16.58 15.15
CA ARG A 14 -8.11 -15.35 14.44
C ARG A 14 -7.70 -15.36 12.97
N LEU A 15 -6.49 -15.79 12.66
CA LEU A 15 -6.03 -15.90 11.26
C LEU A 15 -6.86 -16.91 10.46
N VAL A 16 -7.19 -18.06 11.03
CA VAL A 16 -8.05 -19.06 10.36
C VAL A 16 -9.44 -18.48 10.08
N THR A 17 -10.04 -17.79 11.05
CA THR A 17 -11.32 -17.11 10.86
C THR A 17 -11.25 -16.06 9.75
N ALA A 18 -10.22 -15.22 9.76
CA ALA A 18 -10.06 -14.17 8.75
C ALA A 18 -9.84 -14.73 7.34
N ILE A 19 -9.07 -15.82 7.20
CA ILE A 19 -8.92 -16.55 5.94
C ILE A 19 -10.27 -17.13 5.48
N HIS A 20 -11.06 -17.70 6.40
CA HIS A 20 -12.37 -18.26 6.08
C HIS A 20 -13.36 -17.20 5.62
N ASN A 21 -13.30 -16.00 6.23
CA ASN A 21 -14.11 -14.86 5.85
C ASN A 21 -13.62 -14.16 4.57
N GLY A 22 -12.50 -14.61 4.00
CA GLY A 22 -11.97 -14.11 2.73
C GLY A 22 -11.11 -12.84 2.84
N HIS A 23 -10.75 -12.40 4.05
CA HIS A 23 -9.95 -11.18 4.24
C HIS A 23 -8.50 -11.33 3.74
N PHE A 24 -7.96 -12.55 3.65
CA PHE A 24 -6.66 -12.77 3.01
C PHE A 24 -6.41 -14.23 2.61
N SER A 25 -5.49 -14.44 1.65
CA SER A 25 -5.13 -15.77 1.14
C SER A 25 -4.42 -16.64 2.19
N LYS A 26 -4.67 -17.96 2.13
CA LYS A 26 -4.00 -18.95 2.98
C LYS A 26 -2.48 -18.82 2.89
N ASN A 27 -1.80 -18.80 4.04
CA ASN A 27 -0.35 -18.62 4.20
C ASN A 27 0.21 -17.21 3.93
N LYS A 28 -0.64 -16.18 3.74
CA LYS A 28 -0.15 -14.79 3.64
C LYS A 28 0.57 -14.35 4.91
N TYR A 29 0.01 -14.69 6.06
CA TYR A 29 0.59 -14.39 7.37
C TYR A 29 0.88 -15.67 8.17
N LYS A 30 1.94 -15.64 8.98
CA LYS A 30 2.24 -16.70 9.95
C LYS A 30 2.06 -16.17 11.36
N ALA A 31 1.55 -17.01 12.25
CA ALA A 31 1.40 -16.63 13.65
C ALA A 31 2.72 -16.24 14.35
N ASN A 32 3.87 -16.66 13.82
CA ASN A 32 5.17 -16.22 14.35
C ASN A 32 5.43 -14.74 14.06
N ASP A 33 5.01 -14.22 12.91
CA ASP A 33 5.28 -12.84 12.51
C ASP A 33 4.58 -11.86 13.49
N PHE A 34 3.35 -12.20 13.90
CA PHE A 34 2.61 -11.48 14.95
C PHE A 34 3.23 -11.62 16.34
N VAL A 35 3.82 -12.78 16.65
CA VAL A 35 4.53 -12.97 17.93
C VAL A 35 5.78 -12.10 17.96
N ASP A 36 6.51 -12.02 16.85
CA ASP A 36 7.71 -11.18 16.73
C ASP A 36 7.34 -9.69 16.84
N GLN A 37 6.26 -9.24 16.17
CA GLN A 37 5.73 -7.88 16.36
C GLN A 37 5.25 -7.61 17.79
N LEU A 38 4.60 -8.58 18.43
CA LEU A 38 4.19 -8.44 19.82
C LEU A 38 5.39 -8.27 20.75
N PHE A 39 6.54 -8.90 20.47
CA PHE A 39 7.75 -8.66 21.24
C PHE A 39 8.27 -7.22 21.11
N ILE A 40 8.18 -6.63 19.92
CA ILE A 40 8.54 -5.22 19.69
C ILE A 40 7.58 -4.32 20.48
N GLU A 41 6.27 -4.52 20.36
CA GLU A 41 5.25 -3.78 21.11
C GLU A 41 5.45 -3.89 22.62
N VAL A 42 5.79 -5.07 23.12
CA VAL A 42 6.15 -5.27 24.53
C VAL A 42 7.34 -4.41 24.88
N TYR A 43 8.42 -4.44 24.10
CA TYR A 43 9.63 -3.69 24.40
C TYR A 43 9.38 -2.17 24.44
N ASP A 44 8.64 -1.66 23.47
CA ASP A 44 8.39 -0.22 23.30
C ASP A 44 7.38 0.35 24.30
N HIS A 45 6.50 -0.50 24.84
CA HIS A 45 5.35 -0.07 25.65
C HIS A 45 5.19 -0.82 26.98
N ILE A 46 6.21 -1.54 27.45
CA ILE A 46 6.15 -2.28 28.73
C ILE A 46 5.88 -1.35 29.92
N ASP A 47 6.28 -0.08 29.82
CA ASP A 47 6.05 0.97 30.81
C ASP A 47 4.56 1.30 31.01
N GLU A 48 3.70 0.99 30.02
CA GLU A 48 2.24 1.08 30.16
C GLU A 48 1.69 0.10 31.21
N VAL A 49 2.42 -0.98 31.48
CA VAL A 49 1.98 -2.07 32.37
C VAL A 49 2.39 -1.78 33.80
N LYS A 50 1.47 -1.18 34.56
CA LYS A 50 1.70 -0.79 35.96
C LYS A 50 1.78 -1.95 36.93
N GLU A 51 1.06 -3.04 36.64
CA GLU A 51 1.01 -4.22 37.50
C GLU A 51 1.26 -5.51 36.72
N ALA A 52 2.07 -6.41 37.28
CA ALA A 52 2.41 -7.69 36.65
C ALA A 52 1.17 -8.57 36.35
N LYS A 53 0.10 -8.42 37.13
CA LYS A 53 -1.17 -9.15 36.94
C LYS A 53 -1.88 -8.71 35.64
N ASP A 54 -1.68 -7.46 35.23
CA ASP A 54 -2.33 -6.88 34.05
C ASP A 54 -1.54 -7.17 32.76
N PHE A 55 -0.28 -7.59 32.88
CA PHE A 55 0.59 -7.90 31.75
C PHE A 55 -0.04 -8.93 30.80
N TYR A 56 -0.66 -9.98 31.34
CA TYR A 56 -1.30 -11.01 30.52
C TYR A 56 -2.49 -10.47 29.73
N LEU A 57 -3.33 -9.63 30.36
CA LEU A 57 -4.45 -8.98 29.69
C LEU A 57 -3.97 -8.00 28.62
N TRP A 58 -2.93 -7.23 28.95
CA TRP A 58 -2.33 -6.24 28.06
C TRP A 58 -1.72 -6.89 26.81
N LEU A 59 -1.04 -8.04 26.95
CA LEU A 59 -0.53 -8.82 25.81
C LEU A 59 -1.65 -9.22 24.84
N PHE A 60 -2.77 -9.72 25.36
CA PHE A 60 -3.92 -10.08 24.51
C PHE A 60 -4.54 -8.86 23.86
N LYS A 61 -4.65 -7.72 24.57
CA LYS A 61 -5.14 -6.46 24.00
C LYS A 61 -4.27 -5.98 22.83
N LYS A 62 -2.94 -5.97 23.01
CA LYS A 62 -2.01 -5.56 21.93
C LYS A 62 -2.05 -6.56 20.77
N THR A 63 -2.12 -7.86 21.07
CA THR A 63 -2.27 -8.91 20.03
C THR A 63 -3.55 -8.74 19.23
N ASP A 64 -4.68 -8.47 19.89
CA ASP A 64 -5.98 -8.30 19.22
C ASP A 64 -5.96 -7.05 18.34
N LYS A 65 -5.38 -5.95 18.84
CA LYS A 65 -5.18 -4.72 18.05
C LYS A 65 -4.32 -4.97 16.81
N LEU A 66 -3.17 -5.64 16.93
CA LEU A 66 -2.31 -5.98 15.78
C LEU A 66 -3.06 -6.79 14.72
N LEU A 67 -3.90 -7.74 15.15
CA LEU A 67 -4.72 -8.53 14.25
C LEU A 67 -5.83 -7.72 13.59
N GLU A 68 -6.49 -6.84 14.33
CA GLU A 68 -7.55 -5.97 13.83
C GLU A 68 -7.00 -4.95 12.83
N ASP A 69 -5.89 -4.29 13.15
CA ASP A 69 -5.23 -3.33 12.26
C ASP A 69 -4.88 -3.99 10.91
N ILE A 70 -4.32 -5.20 10.92
CA ILE A 70 -4.00 -5.95 9.70
C ILE A 70 -5.26 -6.40 8.94
N ILE A 71 -6.30 -6.87 9.62
CA ILE A 71 -7.54 -7.28 8.96
C ILE A 71 -8.22 -6.07 8.29
N VAL A 72 -8.30 -4.94 8.99
CA VAL A 72 -8.90 -3.71 8.48
C VAL A 72 -8.09 -3.16 7.32
N GLU A 73 -6.77 -3.18 7.41
CA GLU A 73 -5.89 -2.81 6.29
C GLU A 73 -6.15 -3.71 5.08
N GLU A 74 -6.23 -5.02 5.26
CA GLU A 74 -6.49 -5.98 4.18
C GLU A 74 -7.90 -5.84 3.58
N GLU A 75 -8.93 -5.58 4.39
CA GLU A 75 -10.28 -5.31 3.92
C GLU A 75 -10.35 -4.00 3.14
N PHE A 76 -9.68 -2.96 3.66
CA PHE A 76 -9.59 -1.67 3.00
C PHE A 76 -8.88 -1.85 1.66
N ASP A 77 -7.71 -2.48 1.66
CA ASP A 77 -6.95 -2.88 0.48
C ASP A 77 -7.86 -3.57 -0.54
N ASP A 78 -8.51 -4.68 -0.21
CA ASP A 78 -9.34 -5.44 -1.15
C ASP A 78 -10.51 -4.62 -1.74
N LEU A 79 -11.17 -3.79 -0.93
CA LEU A 79 -12.26 -2.93 -1.37
C LEU A 79 -11.74 -1.77 -2.24
N PHE A 80 -10.67 -1.11 -1.84
CA PHE A 80 -10.14 0.05 -2.54
C PHE A 80 -9.45 -0.34 -3.85
N PHE A 81 -8.79 -1.50 -3.85
CA PHE A 81 -8.09 -2.06 -4.99
C PHE A 81 -9.00 -2.54 -6.10
N LYS A 82 -10.08 -3.28 -5.78
CA LYS A 82 -11.05 -3.69 -6.80
C LYS A 82 -11.69 -2.48 -7.48
N ASN A 83 -11.92 -1.41 -6.72
CA ASN A 83 -12.52 -0.21 -7.29
C ASN A 83 -11.59 0.49 -8.29
N ILE A 84 -10.30 0.68 -8.01
CA ILE A 84 -9.40 1.43 -8.90
C ILE A 84 -9.18 0.77 -10.26
N ASP A 85 -9.01 -0.56 -10.28
CA ASP A 85 -8.69 -1.27 -11.52
C ASP A 85 -9.87 -1.23 -12.52
N ASP A 86 -11.10 -1.04 -12.03
CA ASP A 86 -12.33 -1.05 -12.82
C ASP A 86 -12.81 0.35 -13.25
N TYR A 87 -12.09 1.42 -12.86
CA TYR A 87 -12.50 2.79 -13.21
C TYR A 87 -12.44 3.02 -14.72
N SER A 88 -13.56 3.48 -15.25
CA SER A 88 -13.69 3.95 -16.61
C SER A 88 -13.07 5.33 -16.78
N LYS A 89 -12.76 5.69 -18.04
CA LYS A 89 -12.23 7.02 -18.37
C LYS A 89 -13.05 8.19 -17.76
N PRO A 90 -14.40 8.23 -17.87
CA PRO A 90 -15.19 9.30 -17.24
C PRO A 90 -15.04 9.38 -15.71
N GLU A 91 -14.86 8.26 -15.03
CA GLU A 91 -14.66 8.24 -13.57
C GLU A 91 -13.28 8.79 -13.20
N TRP A 92 -12.26 8.47 -13.98
CA TRP A 92 -10.94 9.09 -13.83
C TRP A 92 -10.95 10.59 -14.13
N ASP A 93 -11.67 11.01 -15.18
CA ASP A 93 -11.77 12.42 -15.57
C ASP A 93 -12.51 13.22 -14.48
N ALA A 94 -13.63 12.70 -13.94
CA ALA A 94 -14.37 13.33 -12.84
C ALA A 94 -13.57 13.38 -11.53
N MET A 95 -12.71 12.39 -11.30
CA MET A 95 -11.82 12.42 -10.14
C MET A 95 -10.72 13.48 -10.29
N GLU A 96 -10.25 13.73 -11.50
CA GLU A 96 -9.21 14.72 -11.79
C GLU A 96 -9.63 16.14 -11.37
N GLU A 97 -10.92 16.45 -11.45
CA GLU A 97 -11.48 17.74 -11.00
C GLU A 97 -11.34 17.99 -9.49
N LYS A 98 -11.11 16.95 -8.69
CA LYS A 98 -10.91 17.06 -7.24
C LYS A 98 -9.48 17.43 -6.85
N PHE A 99 -8.59 17.45 -7.83
CA PHE A 99 -7.19 17.78 -7.66
C PHE A 99 -6.88 19.15 -8.26
N SER A 100 -5.99 19.88 -7.60
CA SER A 100 -5.36 21.09 -8.09
C SER A 100 -3.87 20.85 -8.32
N THR A 101 -3.21 21.85 -8.89
CA THR A 101 -1.76 21.82 -9.13
C THR A 101 -1.12 22.95 -8.33
N ASP A 102 -0.08 22.63 -7.57
CA ASP A 102 0.66 23.63 -6.82
C ASP A 102 1.53 24.51 -7.74
N GLY A 103 2.22 25.50 -7.16
CA GLY A 103 3.10 26.39 -7.90
C GLY A 103 4.31 25.69 -8.58
N GLY A 104 4.60 24.45 -8.22
CA GLY A 104 5.67 23.61 -8.76
C GLY A 104 5.21 22.59 -9.81
N GLY A 105 3.91 22.46 -10.04
CA GLY A 105 3.36 21.49 -11.00
C GLY A 105 2.96 20.14 -10.39
N ASP A 106 3.00 19.99 -9.06
CA ASP A 106 2.61 18.77 -8.35
C ASP A 106 1.13 18.77 -7.95
N LEU A 107 0.52 17.59 -7.99
CA LEU A 107 -0.92 17.43 -7.78
C LEU A 107 -1.28 17.36 -6.29
N LEU A 108 -2.15 18.27 -5.84
CA LEU A 108 -2.71 18.32 -4.49
C LEU A 108 -4.21 18.07 -4.54
N LEU A 109 -4.79 17.38 -3.55
CA LEU A 109 -6.25 17.49 -3.39
C LEU A 109 -6.61 18.93 -3.06
N ILE A 110 -7.74 19.41 -3.60
CA ILE A 110 -8.23 20.77 -3.29
C ILE A 110 -8.41 20.97 -1.77
N GLU A 111 -8.77 19.89 -1.07
CA GLU A 111 -8.93 19.87 0.39
C GLU A 111 -7.59 19.93 1.15
N GLU A 112 -6.48 19.55 0.52
CA GLU A 112 -5.13 19.49 1.09
C GLU A 112 -4.27 20.73 0.77
N LEU A 113 -4.83 21.77 0.14
CA LEU A 113 -4.10 23.00 -0.23
C LEU A 113 -3.49 23.75 0.98
N ALA A 114 -3.88 23.39 2.21
CA ALA A 114 -3.34 23.96 3.45
C ALA A 114 -2.25 23.08 4.12
N ASP A 115 -2.00 21.86 3.63
CA ASP A 115 -1.02 20.93 4.20
C ASP A 115 0.34 21.05 3.51
N SER A 116 1.38 21.37 4.28
CA SER A 116 2.74 21.62 3.79
C SER A 116 3.61 20.36 3.68
N SER A 117 3.08 19.18 3.99
CA SER A 117 3.86 17.92 4.05
C SER A 117 4.02 17.19 2.71
N TYR A 118 3.59 17.80 1.61
CA TYR A 118 3.51 17.14 0.31
C TYR A 118 4.89 16.89 -0.34
N ASN A 119 5.09 15.69 -0.88
CA ASN A 119 6.33 15.26 -1.52
C ASN A 119 6.30 15.54 -3.04
N HIS A 120 7.29 16.28 -3.53
CA HIS A 120 7.56 16.48 -4.96
C HIS A 120 8.18 15.21 -5.57
N ASN A 121 7.51 14.58 -6.54
CA ASN A 121 7.97 13.31 -7.13
C ASN A 121 8.05 13.40 -8.67
N ASP A 122 9.12 12.88 -9.26
CA ASP A 122 9.34 12.89 -10.72
C ASP A 122 9.02 11.54 -11.37
N TYR A 123 7.73 11.19 -11.40
CA TYR A 123 7.29 9.93 -12.00
C TYR A 123 7.37 9.92 -13.53
N THR A 124 7.72 8.77 -14.10
CA THR A 124 7.80 8.53 -15.56
C THR A 124 7.20 7.17 -15.90
N LEU A 125 6.79 6.97 -17.17
CA LEU A 125 6.23 5.69 -17.65
C LEU A 125 7.20 4.52 -17.42
N ASN A 126 8.52 4.75 -17.51
CA ASN A 126 9.54 3.72 -17.31
C ASN A 126 9.60 3.17 -15.87
N HIS A 127 8.99 3.85 -14.90
CA HIS A 127 8.85 3.32 -13.54
C HIS A 127 7.78 2.23 -13.44
N VAL A 128 6.88 2.16 -14.43
CA VAL A 128 5.67 1.33 -14.45
C VAL A 128 5.76 0.24 -15.53
N PHE A 129 6.11 0.64 -16.76
CA PHE A 129 6.27 -0.25 -17.91
C PHE A 129 7.74 -0.66 -18.00
N ILE A 130 8.02 -1.92 -17.69
CA ILE A 130 9.39 -2.44 -17.53
C ILE A 130 9.68 -3.67 -18.41
N GLU A 131 8.67 -4.19 -19.12
CA GLU A 131 8.83 -5.33 -20.01
C GLU A 131 9.02 -4.88 -21.48
N ASP A 132 9.87 -5.58 -22.23
CA ASP A 132 10.21 -5.22 -23.62
C ASP A 132 9.00 -5.25 -24.58
N ASN A 133 7.99 -6.05 -24.27
CA ASN A 133 6.74 -6.16 -25.02
C ASN A 133 5.76 -5.00 -24.73
N GLU A 134 6.10 -4.08 -23.84
CA GLU A 134 5.26 -2.93 -23.48
C GLU A 134 5.62 -1.64 -24.24
N LYS A 135 6.66 -1.68 -25.07
CA LYS A 135 7.16 -0.51 -25.81
C LYS A 135 6.12 0.15 -26.71
N ASP A 136 5.27 -0.67 -27.35
CA ASP A 136 4.17 -0.17 -28.19
C ASP A 136 3.12 0.62 -27.38
N TYR A 137 2.93 0.31 -26.08
CA TYR A 137 2.05 1.06 -25.20
C TYR A 137 2.69 2.38 -24.78
N ILE A 138 3.98 2.36 -24.44
CA ILE A 138 4.75 3.57 -24.10
C ILE A 138 4.70 4.55 -25.28
N ASP A 139 4.98 4.08 -26.51
CA ASP A 139 4.98 4.91 -27.71
C ASP A 139 3.61 5.53 -28.03
N LYS A 140 2.51 4.87 -27.66
CA LYS A 140 1.16 5.43 -27.79
C LYS A 140 0.88 6.47 -26.71
N LEU A 141 1.20 6.16 -25.45
CA LEU A 141 1.01 7.08 -24.34
C LEU A 141 1.85 8.34 -24.49
N ASP A 142 3.11 8.24 -24.94
CA ASP A 142 4.00 9.39 -25.17
C ASP A 142 3.52 10.30 -26.32
N LYS A 143 2.71 9.78 -27.25
CA LYS A 143 2.09 10.59 -28.32
C LYS A 143 0.82 11.29 -27.84
N GLU A 144 0.09 10.68 -26.92
CA GLU A 144 -1.19 11.18 -26.42
C GLU A 144 -1.06 12.07 -25.19
N LEU A 145 -0.02 11.87 -24.38
CA LEU A 145 0.14 12.50 -23.08
C LEU A 145 1.47 13.25 -22.99
N SER A 146 1.41 14.46 -22.45
CA SER A 146 2.58 15.18 -21.96
C SER A 146 3.14 14.52 -20.70
N LYS A 147 4.41 14.82 -20.39
CA LYS A 147 5.05 14.37 -19.13
C LYS A 147 4.26 14.82 -17.89
N ALA A 148 3.65 16.00 -17.94
CA ALA A 148 2.82 16.51 -16.85
C ALA A 148 1.54 15.67 -16.66
N GLU A 149 0.89 15.26 -17.76
CA GLU A 149 -0.31 14.41 -17.72
C GLU A 149 0.01 12.99 -17.23
N VAL A 150 1.14 12.42 -17.65
CA VAL A 150 1.64 11.14 -17.11
C VAL A 150 1.86 11.24 -15.61
N LYS A 151 2.60 12.26 -15.16
CA LYS A 151 2.90 12.49 -13.75
C LYS A 151 1.62 12.68 -12.93
N LYS A 152 0.68 13.48 -13.44
CA LYS A 152 -0.63 13.72 -12.84
C LYS A 152 -1.43 12.43 -12.67
N HIS A 153 -1.54 11.63 -13.73
CA HIS A 153 -2.26 10.36 -13.66
C HIS A 153 -1.63 9.40 -12.65
N MET A 154 -0.30 9.28 -12.62
CA MET A 154 0.41 8.45 -11.64
C MET A 154 0.15 8.90 -10.19
N GLN A 155 0.19 10.22 -9.92
CA GLN A 155 -0.10 10.78 -8.61
C GLN A 155 -1.54 10.47 -8.17
N MET A 156 -2.52 10.63 -9.06
CA MET A 156 -3.92 10.30 -8.76
C MET A 156 -4.11 8.83 -8.38
N VAL A 157 -3.49 7.92 -9.14
CA VAL A 157 -3.59 6.48 -8.89
C VAL A 157 -2.91 6.14 -7.56
N LEU A 158 -1.69 6.65 -7.33
CA LEU A 158 -0.94 6.42 -6.09
C LEU A 158 -1.70 6.94 -4.87
N HIS A 159 -2.27 8.13 -4.92
CA HIS A 159 -3.05 8.69 -3.80
C HIS A 159 -4.26 7.81 -3.44
N LYS A 160 -4.77 7.03 -4.40
CA LYS A 160 -5.82 6.05 -4.15
C LYS A 160 -5.31 4.70 -3.63
N LEU A 161 -4.01 4.44 -3.60
CA LEU A 161 -3.48 3.22 -2.98
C LEU A 161 -3.35 3.38 -1.47
N PRO A 162 -3.28 2.28 -0.70
CA PRO A 162 -2.93 2.30 0.71
C PRO A 162 -1.55 2.93 0.94
N ILE A 163 -1.41 3.65 2.05
CA ILE A 163 -0.21 4.43 2.35
C ILE A 163 1.07 3.58 2.39
N HIS A 164 0.99 2.31 2.79
CA HIS A 164 2.13 1.41 2.80
C HIS A 164 2.64 1.13 1.37
N MET A 165 1.75 0.94 0.39
CA MET A 165 2.12 0.74 -1.00
C MET A 165 2.71 2.02 -1.62
N GLN A 166 2.06 3.16 -1.34
CA GLN A 166 2.54 4.47 -1.80
C GLN A 166 3.97 4.72 -1.32
N THR A 167 4.22 4.53 -0.02
CA THR A 167 5.52 4.80 0.57
C THR A 167 6.60 3.84 0.07
N VAL A 168 6.29 2.54 -0.09
CA VAL A 168 7.23 1.58 -0.68
C VAL A 168 7.56 1.92 -2.13
N PHE A 169 6.57 2.30 -2.93
CA PHE A 169 6.80 2.68 -4.33
C PHE A 169 7.60 3.99 -4.46
N ASN A 170 7.36 4.98 -3.57
CA ASN A 170 8.12 6.24 -3.54
C ASN A 170 9.57 6.03 -3.12
N LEU A 171 9.83 5.19 -2.11
CA LEU A 171 11.19 4.82 -1.72
C LEU A 171 11.95 4.16 -2.88
N PHE A 172 11.27 3.30 -3.64
CA PHE A 172 11.86 2.63 -4.79
C PHE A 172 12.12 3.58 -5.98
N THR A 173 11.17 4.44 -6.31
CA THR A 173 11.22 5.27 -7.54
C THR A 173 11.86 6.63 -7.32
N SER A 174 11.34 7.44 -6.40
CA SER A 174 11.82 8.80 -6.13
C SER A 174 13.15 8.81 -5.38
N HIS A 175 13.34 7.87 -4.44
CA HIS A 175 14.53 7.82 -3.60
C HIS A 175 15.56 6.77 -4.03
N ASN A 176 15.27 5.98 -5.07
CA ASN A 176 16.17 4.98 -5.65
C ASN A 176 16.71 3.93 -4.64
N PHE A 177 16.00 3.67 -3.56
CA PHE A 177 16.35 2.59 -2.65
C PHE A 177 16.07 1.23 -3.30
N ASN A 178 16.98 0.28 -3.09
CA ASN A 178 16.75 -1.10 -3.54
C ASN A 178 15.84 -1.87 -2.57
N THR A 179 15.36 -3.05 -3.00
CA THR A 179 14.43 -3.89 -2.22
C THR A 179 14.96 -4.21 -0.81
N GLU A 180 16.26 -4.43 -0.64
CA GLU A 180 16.85 -4.75 0.67
C GLU A 180 16.88 -3.53 1.61
N GLU A 181 17.17 -2.35 1.07
CA GLU A 181 17.15 -1.10 1.82
C GLU A 181 15.72 -0.75 2.25
N ILE A 182 14.75 -0.88 1.36
CA ILE A 182 13.34 -0.64 1.67
C ILE A 182 12.85 -1.65 2.72
N ALA A 183 13.22 -2.92 2.60
CA ALA A 183 12.90 -3.96 3.57
C ALA A 183 13.38 -3.57 4.99
N LYS A 184 14.59 -3.00 5.09
CA LYS A 184 15.13 -2.47 6.36
C LYS A 184 14.37 -1.24 6.84
N ILE A 185 14.08 -0.27 5.97
CA ILE A 185 13.37 0.96 6.33
C ILE A 185 11.95 0.68 6.82
N LYS A 186 11.26 -0.28 6.19
CA LYS A 186 9.85 -0.59 6.43
C LYS A 186 9.64 -1.77 7.37
N SER A 187 10.71 -2.40 7.84
CA SER A 187 10.66 -3.64 8.65
C SER A 187 9.85 -4.76 7.97
N LEU A 188 10.05 -4.93 6.66
CA LEU A 188 9.39 -5.94 5.82
C LEU A 188 10.42 -6.96 5.32
N THR A 189 9.96 -8.09 4.80
CA THR A 189 10.83 -8.99 4.02
C THR A 189 11.02 -8.45 2.60
N THR A 190 12.16 -8.76 1.97
CA THR A 190 12.42 -8.39 0.57
C THR A 190 11.33 -8.89 -0.38
N LYS A 191 10.80 -10.09 -0.13
CA LYS A 191 9.69 -10.67 -0.90
C LYS A 191 8.40 -9.85 -0.80
N GLU A 192 8.10 -9.29 0.37
CA GLU A 192 6.92 -8.43 0.56
C GLU A 192 7.10 -7.09 -0.16
N VAL A 193 8.29 -6.51 -0.08
CA VAL A 193 8.64 -5.28 -0.81
C VAL A 193 8.51 -5.50 -2.33
N ASP A 194 9.09 -6.56 -2.87
CA ASP A 194 8.99 -6.89 -4.31
C ASP A 194 7.52 -7.07 -4.74
N LYS A 195 6.72 -7.73 -3.89
CA LYS A 195 5.29 -7.92 -4.13
C LYS A 195 4.54 -6.59 -4.15
N GLN A 196 4.81 -5.70 -3.21
CA GLN A 196 4.16 -4.38 -3.14
C GLN A 196 4.55 -3.50 -4.33
N ILE A 197 5.83 -3.48 -4.73
CA ILE A 197 6.30 -2.76 -5.92
C ILE A 197 5.58 -3.31 -7.17
N LYS A 198 5.57 -4.63 -7.35
CA LYS A 198 4.92 -5.27 -8.50
C LYS A 198 3.43 -4.98 -8.56
N ASN A 199 2.73 -5.10 -7.43
CA ASN A 199 1.31 -4.81 -7.36
C ASN A 199 1.01 -3.34 -7.67
N THR A 200 1.80 -2.41 -7.12
CA THR A 200 1.66 -0.97 -7.40
C THR A 200 1.86 -0.67 -8.90
N ARG A 201 2.91 -1.23 -9.51
CA ARG A 201 3.15 -1.10 -10.95
C ARG A 201 1.96 -1.59 -11.76
N ASN A 202 1.46 -2.79 -11.47
CA ASN A 202 0.35 -3.36 -12.21
C ASN A 202 -0.91 -2.49 -12.16
N ARG A 203 -1.19 -1.86 -11.02
CA ARG A 203 -2.34 -0.95 -10.87
C ARG A 203 -2.21 0.31 -11.71
N ILE A 204 -1.06 0.97 -11.60
CA ILE A 204 -0.77 2.17 -12.40
C ILE A 204 -0.78 1.82 -13.89
N ARG A 205 -0.24 0.66 -14.26
CA ARG A 205 -0.26 0.18 -15.64
C ARG A 205 -1.69 -0.01 -16.14
N ASN A 206 -2.51 -0.73 -15.38
CA ASN A 206 -3.90 -1.00 -15.74
C ASN A 206 -4.72 0.28 -15.83
N SER A 207 -4.50 1.26 -14.94
CA SER A 207 -5.21 2.53 -15.01
C SER A 207 -4.89 3.32 -16.27
N PHE A 208 -3.62 3.34 -16.71
CA PHE A 208 -3.25 3.95 -18.00
C PHE A 208 -3.91 3.23 -19.18
N LEU A 209 -3.88 1.89 -19.18
CA LEU A 209 -4.50 1.09 -20.23
C LEU A 209 -6.01 1.35 -20.31
N ASN A 210 -6.69 1.35 -19.16
CA ASN A 210 -8.14 1.52 -19.05
C ASN A 210 -8.61 2.95 -19.31
N ARG A 211 -7.75 3.95 -19.08
CA ARG A 211 -8.11 5.35 -19.28
C ARG A 211 -7.83 5.83 -20.71
N TYR A 212 -6.72 5.41 -21.31
CA TYR A 212 -6.24 5.98 -22.57
C TYR A 212 -6.22 5.00 -23.74
N LEU A 213 -6.12 3.69 -23.48
CA LEU A 213 -5.86 2.70 -24.52
C LEU A 213 -7.00 1.71 -24.77
N THR A 214 -8.08 1.77 -23.98
CA THR A 214 -9.33 1.05 -24.25
C THR A 214 -10.20 1.82 -25.23
N THR A 215 -10.24 1.37 -26.49
CA THR A 215 -11.35 1.69 -27.39
C THR A 215 -12.63 1.05 -26.83
N LYS A 216 -13.53 1.85 -26.27
CA LYS A 216 -14.92 1.41 -26.10
C LYS A 216 -15.50 1.20 -27.51
N THR A 217 -15.69 -0.07 -27.87
CA THR A 217 -16.57 -0.48 -28.98
C THR A 217 -18.01 -0.13 -28.64
#